data_AF-A0A8J6BR12-F1
#
_entry.id   AF-A0A8J6BR12-F1
#
_cell.length_a   1.000
_cell.length_b   1.000
_cell.length_c   1.000
_cell.angle_alpha   90.00
_cell.angle_beta   90.00
_cell.angle_gamma   90.00
#
_symmetry.space_group_name_H-M   'P 1'
#
loop_
_entity.id
_entity.type
_entity.pdbx_description
1 polymer ?
#
loop_
_entity_poly.entity_id
_entity_poly.type
_entity_poly.pdbx_seq_one_letter_code
_entity_poly.pdbx_strand_id
1 'polypeptide(L)'
;MWEFYVISLPLTVGMVVATLRYFAGPAVPLYVLVTVGYAWLCSLSFIVLVPADISTTITGSQEGDVGFFWSWTYWSTFFLSWAIVPTLKGYEDAGDFTVKQRLKTSIHNNLVYYEIMGSIGLVGITLIIIMHHDWCTPLEEISTAL
;
A
#
# COMPACT_ATOMS: atom_id res chain seq x y z
N MET A 1 0.39 20.63 22.20
CA MET A 1 0.27 19.52 21.23
C MET A 1 -0.96 18.63 21.46
N TRP A 2 -1.45 18.44 22.69
CA TRP A 2 -2.63 17.60 22.94
C TRP A 2 -3.91 18.11 22.23
N GLU A 3 -4.15 19.43 22.22
CA GLU A 3 -5.29 20.07 21.55
C GLU A 3 -5.38 19.72 20.05
N PHE A 4 -4.22 19.64 19.38
CA PHE A 4 -4.16 19.25 17.97
C PHE A 4 -4.66 17.82 17.77
N TYR A 5 -4.21 16.88 18.61
CA TYR A 5 -4.63 15.48 18.53
C TYR A 5 -6.12 15.28 18.86
N VAL A 6 -6.65 16.06 19.81
CA VAL A 6 -8.07 16.04 20.17
C VAL A 6 -8.97 16.45 19.01
N ILE A 7 -8.47 17.31 18.11
CA ILE A 7 -9.23 17.76 16.94
C ILE A 7 -8.96 16.87 15.72
N SER A 8 -7.70 16.54 15.45
CA SER A 8 -7.31 15.81 14.23
C SER A 8 -7.72 14.34 14.25
N LEU A 9 -7.72 13.66 15.42
CA LEU A 9 -8.15 12.26 15.52
C LEU A 9 -9.65 12.06 15.22
N PRO A 10 -10.60 12.78 15.86
CA PRO A 10 -12.01 12.62 15.52
C PRO A 10 -12.32 13.14 14.12
N LEU A 11 -11.58 14.13 13.60
CA LEU A 11 -11.71 14.56 12.22
C LEU A 11 -11.34 13.44 11.24
N THR A 12 -10.16 12.83 11.41
CA THR A 12 -9.69 11.73 10.54
C THR A 12 -10.60 10.51 10.62
N VAL A 13 -10.97 10.08 11.83
CA VAL A 13 -11.91 8.97 12.04
C VAL A 13 -13.28 9.32 11.46
N GLY A 14 -13.77 10.55 11.67
CA GLY A 14 -15.03 11.04 11.13
C GLY A 14 -15.05 11.02 9.61
N MET A 15 -13.97 11.44 8.95
CA MET A 15 -13.82 11.37 7.49
C MET A 15 -13.86 9.93 6.98
N VAL A 16 -13.17 9.01 7.65
CA VAL A 16 -13.22 7.58 7.29
C VAL A 16 -14.62 7.01 7.46
N VAL A 17 -15.28 7.26 8.60
CA VAL A 17 -16.63 6.74 8.85
C VAL A 17 -17.64 7.34 7.87
N ALA A 18 -17.54 8.65 7.58
CA ALA A 18 -18.43 9.33 6.64
C ALA A 18 -18.30 8.76 5.22
N THR A 19 -17.06 8.63 4.72
CA THR A 19 -16.81 8.03 3.41
C THR A 19 -17.26 6.57 3.38
N LEU A 20 -17.05 5.83 4.47
CA LEU A 20 -17.41 4.40 4.51
C LEU A 20 -18.92 4.22 4.50
N ARG A 21 -19.66 5.07 5.23
CA ARG A 21 -21.13 5.09 5.18
C ARG A 21 -21.69 5.58 3.85
N TYR A 22 -20.98 6.48 3.17
CA TYR A 22 -21.41 6.99 1.87
C TYR A 22 -21.26 5.93 0.77
N PHE A 23 -20.16 5.16 0.78
CA PHE A 23 -19.88 4.16 -0.26
C PHE A 23 -20.34 2.74 0.08
N ALA A 24 -20.60 2.39 1.34
CA ALA A 24 -21.02 1.04 1.71
C ALA A 24 -22.49 0.78 1.38
N GLY A 25 -22.74 -0.29 0.62
CA GLY A 25 -24.08 -0.84 0.45
C GLY A 25 -24.58 -1.60 1.69
N PRO A 26 -25.90 -1.75 1.88
CA PRO A 26 -26.48 -2.40 3.06
C PRO A 26 -26.17 -3.90 3.19
N ALA A 27 -25.67 -4.54 2.13
CA ALA A 27 -25.31 -5.97 2.09
C ALA A 27 -23.80 -6.24 2.20
N VAL A 28 -22.98 -5.21 2.45
CA VAL A 28 -21.52 -5.37 2.54
C VAL A 28 -21.15 -6.06 3.85
N PRO A 29 -20.35 -7.14 3.82
CA PRO A 29 -19.96 -7.84 5.03
C PRO A 29 -18.97 -7.03 5.89
N LEU A 30 -19.04 -7.23 7.21
CA LEU A 30 -18.26 -6.43 8.18
C LEU A 30 -16.75 -6.50 7.95
N TYR A 31 -16.20 -7.65 7.56
CA TYR A 31 -14.76 -7.78 7.34
C TYR A 31 -14.24 -6.94 6.17
N VAL A 32 -15.05 -6.75 5.11
CA VAL A 32 -14.73 -5.84 4.00
C VAL A 32 -14.74 -4.40 4.50
N LEU A 33 -15.79 -4.03 5.23
CA LEU A 33 -15.95 -2.70 5.79
C LEU A 33 -14.80 -2.32 6.73
N VAL A 34 -14.39 -3.24 7.61
CA VAL A 34 -13.24 -3.05 8.51
C VAL A 34 -11.93 -2.93 7.73
N THR A 35 -11.72 -3.78 6.71
CA THR A 35 -10.49 -3.75 5.90
C THR A 35 -10.36 -2.43 5.14
N VAL A 36 -11.43 -1.99 4.47
CA VAL A 36 -11.44 -0.72 3.72
C VAL A 36 -11.34 0.47 4.66
N GLY A 37 -12.07 0.44 5.78
CA GLY A 37 -11.97 1.47 6.81
C GLY A 37 -10.54 1.60 7.35
N TYR A 38 -9.88 0.48 7.62
CA TYR A 38 -8.48 0.47 8.04
C TYR A 38 -7.54 1.00 6.96
N ALA A 39 -7.80 0.67 5.69
CA ALA A 39 -7.04 1.22 4.56
C ALA A 39 -7.09 2.73 4.53
N TRP A 40 -8.28 3.30 4.65
CA TRP A 40 -8.45 4.74 4.64
C TRP A 40 -7.89 5.41 5.89
N LEU A 41 -7.98 4.77 7.07
CA LEU A 41 -7.29 5.26 8.27
C LEU A 41 -5.77 5.29 8.06
N CYS A 42 -5.20 4.26 7.46
CA CYS A 42 -3.77 4.21 7.15
C CYS A 42 -3.39 5.32 6.15
N SER A 43 -4.17 5.49 5.08
CA SER A 43 -3.98 6.54 4.07
C SER A 43 -4.17 7.95 4.62
N LEU A 44 -5.01 8.18 5.65
CA LEU A 44 -5.23 9.49 6.25
C LEU A 44 -4.37 9.74 7.50
N SER A 45 -3.59 8.76 7.94
CA SER A 45 -2.75 8.86 9.14
C SER A 45 -1.69 9.97 9.03
N PHE A 46 -1.28 10.37 7.82
CA PHE A 46 -0.35 11.49 7.60
C PHE A 46 -0.88 12.81 8.19
N ILE A 47 -2.20 13.01 8.30
CA ILE A 47 -2.81 14.20 8.92
C ILE A 47 -2.36 14.34 10.38
N VAL A 48 -2.13 13.21 11.06
CA VAL A 48 -1.71 13.17 12.46
C VAL A 48 -0.18 13.03 12.57
N LEU A 49 0.42 12.19 11.73
CA LEU A 49 1.85 11.87 11.73
C LEU A 49 2.73 13.06 11.32
N VAL A 50 2.34 13.83 10.30
CA VAL A 50 3.17 14.94 9.80
C VAL A 50 3.33 16.04 10.85
N PRO A 51 2.27 16.53 11.52
CA PRO A 51 2.44 17.54 12.57
C PRO A 51 3.12 16.98 13.83
N ALA A 52 2.97 15.67 14.10
CA ALA A 52 3.69 15.01 15.17
C ALA A 52 5.21 15.01 14.92
N ASP A 53 5.62 14.71 13.69
CA ASP A 53 7.03 14.69 13.26
C ASP A 53 7.70 16.07 13.30
N ILE A 54 6.99 17.09 12.82
CA ILE A 54 7.46 18.49 12.91
C ILE A 54 7.57 18.91 14.38
N SER A 55 6.60 18.53 15.22
CA SER A 55 6.62 18.82 16.65
C SER A 55 7.87 18.26 17.33
N THR A 56 8.16 16.98 17.11
CA THR A 56 9.28 16.29 17.77
C THR A 56 10.62 16.91 17.38
N THR A 57 10.74 17.33 16.12
CA THR A 57 11.91 18.04 15.59
C THR A 57 12.10 19.40 16.28
N ILE A 58 11.02 20.17 16.49
CA ILE A 58 11.08 21.49 17.14
C ILE A 58 11.37 21.37 18.64
N THR A 59 10.80 20.39 19.34
CA THR A 59 10.97 20.24 20.79
C THR A 59 12.23 19.47 21.19
N GLY A 60 13.00 18.94 20.23
CA GLY A 60 14.20 18.13 20.50
C GLY A 60 13.91 16.86 21.29
N SER A 61 12.66 16.40 21.28
CA SER A 61 12.21 15.18 21.97
C SER A 61 12.55 13.97 21.11
N GLN A 62 13.01 12.89 21.74
CA GLN A 62 13.50 11.68 21.06
C GLN A 62 12.58 11.22 19.92
N GLU A 63 13.17 11.07 18.73
CA GLU A 63 12.51 10.74 17.46
C GLU A 63 11.92 9.32 17.39
N GLY A 64 12.24 8.47 18.38
CA GLY A 64 11.93 7.03 18.37
C GLY A 64 10.44 6.71 18.27
N ASP A 65 9.58 7.49 18.93
CA ASP A 65 8.14 7.22 18.95
C ASP A 65 7.50 7.50 17.58
N VAL A 66 7.85 8.62 16.94
CA VAL A 66 7.26 9.02 15.65
C VAL A 66 7.76 8.12 14.51
N GLY A 67 9.04 7.74 14.53
CA GLY A 67 9.61 6.79 13.57
C GLY A 67 8.92 5.42 13.62
N PHE A 68 8.55 4.93 14.81
CA PHE A 68 7.76 3.72 14.95
C PHE A 68 6.40 3.83 14.28
N PHE A 69 5.66 4.94 14.50
CA PHE A 69 4.35 5.13 13.87
C PHE A 69 4.43 5.27 12.34
N TRP A 70 5.48 5.93 11.82
CA TRP A 70 5.73 5.98 10.37
C TRP A 70 5.98 4.59 9.79
N SER A 71 6.84 3.80 10.42
CA SER A 71 7.12 2.42 10.01
C SER A 71 5.86 1.57 10.06
N TRP A 72 5.07 1.69 11.13
CA TRP A 72 3.81 0.98 11.30
C TRP A 72 2.81 1.29 10.19
N THR A 73 2.55 2.57 9.92
CA THR A 73 1.67 3.00 8.82
C THR A 73 2.18 2.49 7.47
N TYR A 74 3.49 2.59 7.23
CA TYR A 74 4.10 2.12 5.99
C TYR A 74 3.88 0.62 5.78
N TRP A 75 4.27 -0.21 6.76
CA TRP A 75 4.14 -1.66 6.66
C TRP A 75 2.68 -2.10 6.59
N SER A 76 1.80 -1.47 7.37
CA SER A 76 0.36 -1.73 7.29
C SER A 76 -0.17 -1.43 5.90
N THR A 77 0.14 -0.28 5.31
CA THR A 77 -0.27 0.08 3.94
C THR A 77 0.26 -0.93 2.93
N PHE A 78 1.53 -1.32 3.06
CA PHE A 78 2.16 -2.30 2.20
C PHE A 78 1.42 -3.64 2.20
N PHE A 79 1.21 -4.25 3.38
CA PHE A 79 0.48 -5.52 3.46
C PHE A 79 -0.96 -5.40 2.99
N LEU A 80 -1.60 -4.26 3.24
CA LEU A 80 -2.97 -4.04 2.83
C LEU A 80 -3.10 -3.97 1.30
N SER A 81 -2.20 -3.23 0.63
CA SER A 81 -2.18 -3.10 -0.82
C SER A 81 -1.77 -4.37 -1.54
N TRP A 82 -0.75 -5.08 -1.04
CA TRP A 82 -0.17 -6.22 -1.74
C TRP A 82 -0.79 -7.58 -1.34
N ALA A 83 -1.20 -7.76 -0.09
CA ALA A 83 -1.76 -9.04 0.35
C ALA A 83 -3.28 -8.97 0.53
N ILE A 84 -3.77 -8.05 1.35
CA ILE A 84 -5.12 -8.15 1.90
C ILE A 84 -6.18 -7.72 0.86
N VAL A 85 -6.07 -6.52 0.27
CA VAL A 85 -7.07 -5.99 -0.67
C VAL A 85 -7.22 -6.87 -1.92
N PRO A 86 -6.14 -7.33 -2.58
CA PRO A 86 -6.28 -8.19 -3.76
C PRO A 86 -6.89 -9.56 -3.43
N THR A 87 -6.52 -10.13 -2.28
CA THR A 87 -7.11 -11.41 -1.80
C THR A 87 -8.57 -11.24 -1.42
N LEU A 88 -8.95 -10.10 -0.84
CA LEU A 88 -10.34 -9.80 -0.51
C LEU A 88 -11.19 -9.68 -1.78
N LYS A 89 -10.67 -8.98 -2.80
CA LYS A 89 -11.30 -8.86 -4.11
C LYS A 89 -11.52 -10.23 -4.77
N GLY A 90 -10.49 -11.08 -4.80
CA GLY A 90 -10.62 -12.44 -5.35
C GLY A 90 -11.53 -13.36 -4.52
N TYR A 91 -11.67 -13.11 -3.22
CA TYR A 91 -12.52 -13.91 -2.33
C TYR A 91 -14.01 -13.61 -2.54
N GLU A 92 -14.36 -12.33 -2.71
CA GLU A 92 -15.74 -11.94 -3.02
C GLU A 92 -16.16 -12.39 -4.43
N ASP A 93 -15.24 -12.36 -5.40
CA ASP A 93 -15.47 -12.82 -6.79
C ASP A 93 -15.61 -14.35 -6.88
N ALA A 94 -14.91 -15.10 -6.03
CA ALA A 94 -15.04 -16.56 -5.99
C ALA A 94 -16.42 -16.96 -5.45
N GLY A 95 -17.28 -17.56 -6.28
CA GLY A 95 -18.64 -18.01 -5.90
C GLY A 95 -18.74 -19.35 -5.15
N ASP A 96 -17.62 -19.92 -4.67
CA ASP A 96 -17.62 -21.24 -4.03
C ASP A 96 -18.43 -21.27 -2.71
N PHE A 97 -19.12 -22.38 -2.45
CA PHE A 97 -20.01 -22.52 -1.29
C PHE A 97 -19.27 -22.69 0.06
N THR A 98 -17.97 -23.01 0.04
CA THR A 98 -17.16 -23.24 1.25
C THR A 98 -16.08 -22.17 1.42
N VAL A 99 -16.05 -21.48 2.56
CA VAL A 99 -15.09 -20.40 2.90
C VAL A 99 -13.63 -20.80 2.66
N LYS A 100 -13.26 -22.04 3.01
CA LYS A 100 -11.89 -22.57 2.82
C LYS A 100 -11.51 -22.71 1.35
N GLN A 101 -12.44 -23.10 0.48
CA GLN A 101 -12.21 -23.24 -0.95
C GLN A 101 -12.11 -21.87 -1.61
N ARG A 102 -13.02 -20.94 -1.28
CA ARG A 102 -12.96 -19.54 -1.74
C ARG A 102 -11.62 -18.86 -1.43
N LEU A 103 -11.11 -19.03 -0.20
CA LEU A 103 -9.83 -18.43 0.20
C LEU A 103 -8.65 -19.04 -0.57
N LYS A 104 -8.63 -20.36 -0.75
CA LYS A 104 -7.57 -21.04 -1.52
C LYS A 104 -7.59 -20.59 -2.98
N THR A 105 -8.77 -20.50 -3.60
CA THR A 105 -8.94 -20.06 -4.98
C THR A 105 -8.52 -18.59 -5.15
N SER A 106 -8.91 -17.71 -4.22
CA SER A 106 -8.53 -16.30 -4.25
C SER A 106 -7.02 -16.09 -4.13
N ILE A 107 -6.37 -16.76 -3.16
CA ILE A 107 -4.91 -16.66 -2.98
C ILE A 107 -4.18 -17.18 -4.21
N HIS A 108 -4.63 -18.28 -4.80
CA HIS A 108 -4.01 -18.83 -6.01
C HIS A 108 -4.12 -17.85 -7.19
N ASN A 109 -5.30 -17.29 -7.43
CA ASN A 109 -5.49 -16.31 -8.51
C ASN A 109 -4.65 -15.05 -8.29
N ASN A 110 -4.54 -14.58 -7.05
CA ASN A 110 -3.71 -13.42 -6.70
C ASN A 110 -2.21 -13.73 -6.90
N LEU A 111 -1.76 -14.94 -6.53
CA LEU A 111 -0.37 -15.38 -6.76
C LEU A 111 -0.05 -15.46 -8.26
N VAL A 112 -0.95 -16.04 -9.07
CA VAL A 112 -0.78 -16.10 -10.54
C VAL A 112 -0.72 -14.70 -11.15
N TYR A 113 -1.54 -13.76 -10.67
CA TYR A 113 -1.46 -12.36 -11.10
C TYR A 113 -0.08 -11.75 -10.81
N TYR A 114 0.47 -11.99 -9.61
CA TYR A 114 1.81 -11.53 -9.25
C TYR A 114 2.92 -12.18 -10.06
N GLU A 115 2.80 -13.46 -10.39
CA GLU A 115 3.75 -14.16 -11.27
C GLU A 115 3.75 -13.55 -12.68
N ILE A 116 2.57 -13.27 -13.24
CA ILE A 116 2.45 -12.62 -14.56
C ILE A 116 3.07 -11.22 -14.53
N MET A 117 2.67 -10.38 -13.57
CA MET A 117 3.24 -9.03 -13.40
C MET A 117 4.76 -9.07 -13.21
N GLY A 118 5.25 -10.00 -12.39
CA GLY A 118 6.68 -10.20 -12.14
C GLY A 118 7.44 -10.62 -13.39
N SER A 119 6.87 -11.54 -14.19
CA SER A 119 7.48 -11.98 -15.46
C SER A 119 7.59 -10.84 -16.48
N ILE A 120 6.54 -10.02 -16.62
CA ILE A 120 6.55 -8.84 -17.51
C ILE A 120 7.59 -7.83 -17.04
N GLY A 121 7.66 -7.58 -15.73
CA GLY A 121 8.67 -6.69 -15.14
C GLY A 121 10.09 -7.19 -15.39
N LEU A 122 10.34 -8.49 -15.23
CA LEU A 122 11.65 -9.10 -15.48
C LEU A 122 12.07 -8.98 -16.95
N VAL A 123 11.14 -9.22 -17.88
CA VAL A 123 11.38 -9.01 -19.32
C VAL A 123 11.71 -7.53 -19.60
N GLY A 124 10.93 -6.60 -19.03
CA GLY A 124 11.19 -5.16 -19.18
C GLY A 124 12.57 -4.74 -18.66
N ILE A 125 12.97 -5.23 -17.47
CA ILE A 125 14.30 -4.96 -16.90
C ILE A 125 15.40 -5.53 -17.80
N THR A 126 15.23 -6.75 -18.29
CA THR A 126 16.20 -7.40 -19.18
C THR A 126 16.39 -6.60 -20.47
N LEU A 127 15.30 -6.11 -21.07
CA LEU A 127 15.36 -5.25 -22.26
C LEU A 127 16.08 -3.92 -22.00
N ILE A 128 15.82 -3.30 -20.84
CA ILE A 128 16.51 -2.05 -20.46
C ILE A 128 18.01 -2.27 -20.31
N ILE A 129 18.44 -3.38 -19.70
CA ILE A 129 19.86 -3.71 -19.52
C ILE A 129 20.55 -3.91 -20.88
N ILE A 130 19.91 -4.64 -21.81
CA ILE A 130 20.44 -4.86 -23.16
C ILE A 130 20.58 -3.52 -23.90
N MET A 131 19.51 -2.71 -23.92
CA MET A 131 19.52 -1.43 -24.62
C MET A 131 20.57 -0.46 -24.04
N HIS A 132 20.76 -0.44 -22.72
CA HIS A 132 21.81 0.37 -22.10
C HIS A 132 23.21 -0.09 -22.51
N HIS A 133 23.46 -1.41 -22.58
CA HIS A 133 24.72 -1.96 -23.05
C HIS A 133 25.02 -1.58 -24.52
N ASP A 134 24.00 -1.61 -25.37
CA ASP A 134 24.11 -1.28 -26.79
C ASP A 134 24.29 0.22 -27.07
N TRP A 135 24.04 1.11 -26.10
CA TRP A 135 24.34 2.54 -26.22
C TRP A 135 25.75 2.91 -25.79
N CYS A 136 26.34 2.19 -24.83
CA CYS A 136 27.72 2.44 -24.39
C CYS A 136 28.75 1.83 -25.35
N THR A 137 28.47 0.66 -25.92
CA THR A 137 29.43 -0.06 -26.78
C THR A 137 29.84 0.69 -28.06
N PRO A 138 28.96 1.38 -28.80
CA PRO A 138 29.36 2.09 -30.02
C PRO A 138 30.18 3.35 -29.75
N LEU A 139 29.98 4.00 -28.58
CA LEU A 139 30.70 5.23 -28.22
C LEU A 139 32.15 4.95 -27.84
N GLU A 140 32.41 3.80 -27.21
CA GLU A 140 33.76 3.37 -26.81
C GLU A 140 34.61 2.97 -28.03
N GLU A 141 34.01 2.31 -29.03
CA GLU A 141 34.69 2.02 -30.31
C GLU A 141 35.04 3.29 -31.10
N ILE A 142 34.17 4.30 -31.11
CA ILE A 142 34.46 5.58 -31.80
C ILE A 142 35.55 6.38 -31.07
N SER A 143 35.58 6.33 -29.73
CA SER A 143 36.60 7.01 -28.91
C SER A 143 37.97 6.35 -28.97
N THR A 144 38.06 5.06 -29.24
CA THR A 144 39.33 4.32 -29.32
C THR A 144 39.91 4.29 -30.74
N ALA A 145 39.08 4.57 -31.75
CA ALA A 145 39.48 4.64 -33.16
C ALA A 145 39.99 6.04 -33.61
N LEU A 146 39.88 7.07 -32.76
CA LEU A 146 40.41 8.44 -32.95
C LEU A 146 41.70 8.64 -32.15
#